data_AF-A0A925ZJC6-F1
#
_entry.id   AF-A0A925ZJC6-F1
#
_cell.length_a   1.000
_cell.length_b   1.000
_cell.length_c   1.000
_cell.angle_alpha   90.00
_cell.angle_beta   90.00
_cell.angle_gamma   90.00
#
_symmetry.space_group_name_H-M   'P 1'
#
loop_
_entity.id
_entity.type
_entity.pdbx_description
1 polymer ?
#
loop_
_entity_poly.entity_id
_entity_poly.type
_entity_poly.pdbx_seq_one_letter_code
_entity_poly.pdbx_strand_id
1 'polypeptide(L)'
;MITTLLVGFAMVGNGYSQLIRLPVESVAVGKQVEIKDVRPEIAWDETIVSWNVANFESAGLKVEIQAMDTWYVLADWAGDMAKASRSSVPNQKDRVGEVRTDLLHLSKPGGSVNIRLTLTKIGSGPDPALKLLTVCFSNSVAGVPDDDTPARVGKVLEPPQKPQGPHEFGKLKYRPERVSPAFEAWFKSVKGAQYCSPASASMTLGFWAEALKRPELAVDVPDVVVGVFDEKYPGTGNWPFNTAYMGSFDKMRAYTTRLAKIRDLEMLIDAGVPVVCSVALNLLLENKKPAGGDGHLVVLVGFDKAGNPVFNDPGKQDQVRRTYNREAFRKAWGNSGRTIYICHPESVKLPKLSEASVLVD
;
A
#
# COMPACT_ATOMS: atom_id res chain seq x y z
N MET A 1 -2.93 -6.44 44.83
CA MET A 1 -3.11 -7.70 44.08
C MET A 1 -2.66 -7.43 42.65
N ILE A 2 -1.53 -8.00 42.25
CA ILE A 2 -1.00 -7.87 40.88
C ILE A 2 -1.69 -8.97 40.08
N THR A 3 -2.63 -8.58 39.21
CA THR A 3 -3.30 -9.52 38.31
C THR A 3 -2.39 -9.75 37.12
N THR A 4 -1.56 -10.79 37.18
CA THR A 4 -0.80 -11.30 36.04
C THR A 4 -1.79 -11.91 35.06
N LEU A 5 -2.13 -11.20 33.97
CA LEU A 5 -2.85 -11.79 32.85
C LEU A 5 -1.90 -12.80 32.16
N LEU A 6 -2.17 -14.08 32.34
CA LEU A 6 -1.59 -15.14 31.51
C LEU A 6 -2.17 -14.98 30.10
N VAL A 7 -1.41 -14.37 29.21
CA VAL A 7 -1.66 -14.41 27.77
C VAL A 7 -1.37 -15.83 27.32
N GLY A 8 -2.42 -16.59 26.98
CA GLY A 8 -2.28 -17.93 26.44
C GLY A 8 -1.44 -17.92 25.16
N PHE A 9 -0.52 -18.88 25.03
CA PHE A 9 0.16 -19.15 23.76
C PHE A 9 -0.90 -19.55 22.73
N ALA A 10 -1.35 -18.61 21.90
CA ALA A 10 -2.08 -18.93 20.69
C ALA A 10 -1.15 -19.76 19.79
N MET A 11 -1.64 -20.92 19.33
CA MET A 11 -0.91 -21.76 18.38
C MET A 11 -0.67 -20.94 17.11
N VAL A 12 0.61 -20.77 16.75
CA VAL A 12 1.01 -20.10 15.51
C VAL A 12 0.52 -20.92 14.32
N GLY A 13 -0.40 -20.38 13.53
CA GLY A 13 -0.95 -21.01 12.34
C GLY A 13 -0.02 -20.91 11.13
N ASN A 14 -0.24 -21.78 10.14
CA ASN A 14 0.45 -21.78 8.84
C ASN A 14 -0.22 -20.83 7.82
N GLY A 15 -0.83 -19.73 8.28
CA GLY A 15 -1.45 -18.74 7.39
C GLY A 15 -0.42 -18.02 6.53
N TYR A 16 -0.86 -17.49 5.38
CA TYR A 16 0.02 -16.82 4.43
C TYR A 16 0.26 -15.36 4.84
N SER A 17 -0.80 -14.66 5.27
CA SER A 17 -0.71 -13.27 5.70
C SER A 17 -1.71 -12.95 6.80
N GLN A 18 -1.43 -11.88 7.55
CA GLN A 18 -2.34 -11.37 8.56
C GLN A 18 -2.22 -9.86 8.63
N LEU A 19 -3.35 -9.17 8.59
CA LEU A 19 -3.39 -7.72 8.78
C LEU A 19 -3.85 -7.43 10.21
N ILE A 20 -3.03 -6.70 10.95
CA ILE A 20 -3.36 -6.21 12.29
C ILE A 20 -3.60 -4.70 12.21
N ARG A 21 -4.76 -4.25 12.70
CA ARG A 21 -4.99 -2.83 12.96
C ARG A 21 -4.57 -2.52 14.39
N LEU A 22 -3.82 -1.44 14.57
CA LEU A 22 -3.33 -0.99 15.86
C LEU A 22 -4.10 0.25 16.34
N PRO A 23 -4.23 0.46 17.66
CA PRO A 23 -4.82 1.67 18.22
C PRO A 23 -3.96 2.89 17.89
N VAL A 24 -4.62 4.04 17.68
CA VAL A 24 -3.98 5.29 17.22
C VAL A 24 -4.25 6.48 18.13
N GLU A 25 -5.21 6.35 19.05
CA GLU A 25 -5.75 7.40 19.91
C GLU A 25 -4.70 7.97 20.86
N SER A 26 -3.69 7.18 21.24
CA SER A 26 -2.61 7.61 22.12
C SER A 26 -1.49 8.36 21.40
N VAL A 27 -1.49 8.42 20.06
CA VAL A 27 -0.42 9.04 19.25
C VAL A 27 -0.63 10.55 19.18
N ALA A 28 -0.06 11.28 20.14
CA ALA A 28 -0.11 12.73 20.20
C ALA A 28 1.05 13.39 19.45
N VAL A 29 0.78 14.56 18.86
CA VAL A 29 1.78 15.39 18.20
C VAL A 29 2.92 15.76 19.16
N GLY A 30 4.15 15.68 18.67
CA GLY A 30 5.37 16.00 19.43
C GLY A 30 5.77 14.93 20.44
N LYS A 31 5.05 13.81 20.51
CA LYS A 31 5.40 12.67 21.37
C LYS A 31 5.86 11.49 20.53
N GLN A 32 6.80 10.77 21.09
CA GLN A 32 7.14 9.43 20.64
C GLN A 32 6.25 8.43 21.39
N VAL A 33 5.59 7.56 20.64
CA VAL A 33 4.71 6.52 21.18
C VAL A 33 5.20 5.16 20.71
N GLU A 34 5.31 4.22 21.65
CA GLU A 34 5.67 2.84 21.38
C GLU A 34 4.47 1.93 21.61
N ILE A 35 4.17 1.11 20.61
CA ILE A 35 3.22 0.01 20.68
C ILE A 35 4.05 -1.28 20.76
N LYS A 36 3.94 -1.98 21.89
CA LYS A 36 4.81 -3.12 22.20
C LYS A 36 4.11 -4.45 21.94
N ASP A 37 4.91 -5.46 21.63
CA ASP A 37 4.50 -6.86 21.47
C ASP A 37 3.35 -7.06 20.45
N VAL A 38 3.42 -6.36 19.31
CA VAL A 38 2.50 -6.60 18.19
C VAL A 38 2.79 -7.97 17.61
N ARG A 39 1.84 -8.90 17.77
CA ARG A 39 2.04 -10.33 17.50
C ARG A 39 0.97 -10.87 16.53
N PRO A 40 1.36 -11.38 15.35
CA PRO A 40 0.46 -12.16 14.52
C PRO A 40 0.28 -13.60 15.05
N GLU A 41 -0.83 -14.21 14.66
CA GLU A 41 -1.18 -15.62 14.85
C GLU A 41 -0.58 -16.52 13.75
N ILE A 42 0.33 -15.99 12.93
CA ILE A 42 1.05 -16.72 11.88
C ILE A 42 2.56 -16.60 12.09
N ALA A 43 3.31 -17.59 11.61
CA ALA A 43 4.74 -17.39 11.39
C ALA A 43 4.90 -16.33 10.30
N TRP A 44 5.89 -15.46 10.42
CA TRP A 44 6.07 -14.37 9.45
C TRP A 44 7.55 -14.00 9.33
N ASP A 45 7.96 -13.63 8.13
CA ASP A 45 9.30 -13.12 7.83
C ASP A 45 9.23 -11.79 7.09
N GLU A 46 8.05 -11.37 6.63
CA GLU A 46 7.86 -10.13 5.90
C GLU A 46 6.77 -9.27 6.54
N THR A 47 7.02 -7.98 6.71
CA THR A 47 6.03 -7.03 7.23
C THR A 47 6.04 -5.67 6.55
N ILE A 48 4.84 -5.12 6.35
CA ILE A 48 4.58 -3.80 5.75
C ILE A 48 3.71 -3.00 6.71
N VAL A 49 4.12 -1.77 7.03
CA VAL A 49 3.35 -0.85 7.88
C VAL A 49 2.69 0.21 7.01
N SER A 50 1.40 0.45 7.21
CA SER A 50 0.66 1.54 6.54
C SER A 50 0.00 2.45 7.57
N TRP A 51 -0.11 3.73 7.25
CA TRP A 51 -0.71 4.73 8.11
C TRP A 51 -1.60 5.68 7.30
N ASN A 52 -2.61 6.26 7.93
CA ASN A 52 -3.37 7.38 7.38
C ASN A 52 -3.38 8.52 8.39
N VAL A 53 -3.25 9.76 7.91
CA VAL A 53 -3.24 10.95 8.77
C VAL A 53 -4.28 11.96 8.31
N ALA A 54 -4.98 12.57 9.27
CA ALA A 54 -5.75 13.79 9.06
C ALA A 54 -4.79 15.00 9.04
N ASN A 55 -5.22 16.09 8.40
CA ASN A 55 -4.42 17.31 8.23
C ASN A 55 -3.05 17.00 7.60
N PHE A 56 -3.08 16.16 6.57
CA PHE A 56 -1.94 15.57 5.87
C PHE A 56 -0.76 16.53 5.66
N GLU A 57 -1.02 17.70 5.09
CA GLU A 57 -0.01 18.69 4.72
C GLU A 57 0.72 19.34 5.91
N SER A 58 0.20 19.11 7.13
CA SER A 58 0.80 19.53 8.39
C SER A 58 1.42 18.36 9.16
N ALA A 59 1.39 17.14 8.62
CA ALA A 59 1.88 15.94 9.29
C ALA A 59 3.30 15.60 8.86
N GLY A 60 4.20 15.48 9.83
CA GLY A 60 5.40 14.65 9.73
C GLY A 60 5.21 13.36 10.55
N LEU A 61 5.75 12.25 10.10
CA LEU A 61 5.69 10.98 10.80
C LEU A 61 6.98 10.20 10.60
N LYS A 62 7.64 9.85 11.70
CA LYS A 62 8.66 8.80 11.70
C LYS A 62 8.03 7.48 12.11
N VAL A 63 8.25 6.44 11.31
CA VAL A 63 7.79 5.07 11.57
C VAL A 63 8.99 4.16 11.74
N GLU A 64 9.10 3.57 12.92
CA GLU A 64 10.18 2.66 13.29
C GLU A 64 9.58 1.32 13.75
N ILE A 65 10.28 0.23 13.44
CA ILE A 65 9.90 -1.13 13.81
C ILE A 65 11.08 -1.84 14.45
N GLN A 66 10.83 -2.51 15.58
CA GLN A 66 11.80 -3.39 16.21
C GLN A 66 11.45 -4.83 15.93
N ALA A 67 12.40 -5.59 15.38
CA ALA A 67 12.33 -7.05 15.33
C ALA A 67 13.52 -7.60 16.12
N MET A 68 13.25 -8.56 17.01
CA MET A 68 14.23 -9.01 18.00
C MET A 68 14.81 -7.81 18.79
N ASP A 69 16.13 -7.61 18.76
CA ASP A 69 16.85 -6.54 19.42
C ASP A 69 17.14 -5.32 18.52
N THR A 70 16.80 -5.38 17.23
CA THR A 70 17.18 -4.36 16.24
C THR A 70 16.01 -3.46 15.84
N TRP A 71 16.25 -2.15 15.86
CA TRP A 71 15.34 -1.13 15.32
C TRP A 71 15.67 -0.80 13.86
N TYR A 72 14.63 -0.71 13.05
CA TYR A 72 14.66 -0.28 11.66
C TYR A 72 13.77 0.94 11.48
N VAL A 73 14.16 1.86 10.59
CA VAL A 73 13.34 3.01 10.18
C VAL A 73 12.63 2.65 8.89
N LEU A 74 11.31 2.52 8.92
CA LEU A 74 10.51 2.23 7.73
C LEU A 74 10.24 3.50 6.92
N ALA A 75 10.08 4.64 7.59
CA ALA A 75 9.83 5.91 6.93
C ALA A 75 10.22 7.10 7.80
N ASP A 76 10.86 8.08 7.17
CA ASP A 76 10.85 9.48 7.60
C ASP A 76 9.95 10.23 6.62
N TRP A 77 8.70 10.43 7.02
CA TRP A 77 7.62 10.82 6.12
C TRP A 77 7.06 12.22 6.45
N ALA A 78 6.66 12.97 5.44
CA ALA A 78 6.01 14.27 5.58
C ALA A 78 4.83 14.35 4.60
N GLY A 79 3.70 14.94 4.95
CA GLY A 79 2.61 15.16 3.99
C GLY A 79 2.84 16.34 3.04
N ASP A 80 3.86 17.17 3.29
CA ASP A 80 4.26 18.26 2.41
C ASP A 80 5.78 18.35 2.31
N MET A 81 6.31 18.04 1.12
CA MET A 81 7.76 18.00 0.87
C MET A 81 8.41 19.38 0.80
N ALA A 82 7.62 20.46 0.67
CA ALA A 82 8.15 21.81 0.80
C ALA A 82 8.49 22.16 2.26
N LYS A 83 7.97 21.41 3.25
CA LYS A 83 8.13 21.69 4.68
C LYS A 83 9.07 20.74 5.41
N ALA A 84 9.10 19.47 4.99
CA ALA A 84 9.98 18.45 5.56
C ALA A 84 10.24 17.33 4.55
N SER A 85 11.34 16.59 4.71
CA SER A 85 11.68 15.46 3.83
C SER A 85 10.66 14.33 3.92
N ARG A 86 10.45 13.65 2.79
CA ARG A 86 9.66 12.42 2.69
C ARG A 86 10.50 11.35 2.00
N SER A 87 10.92 10.34 2.75
CA SER A 87 11.80 9.30 2.23
C SER A 87 11.70 7.97 2.97
N SER A 88 11.91 6.88 2.24
CA SER A 88 12.40 5.63 2.83
C SER A 88 13.88 5.76 3.23
N VAL A 89 14.34 4.88 4.13
CA VAL A 89 15.72 4.87 4.61
C VAL A 89 16.48 3.68 4.01
N PRO A 90 17.43 3.89 3.08
CA PRO A 90 18.12 2.80 2.40
C PRO A 90 19.21 2.16 3.29
N ASN A 91 19.76 1.04 2.81
CA ASN A 91 20.96 0.38 3.37
C ASN A 91 20.82 -0.13 4.81
N GLN A 92 19.61 -0.53 5.21
CA GLN A 92 19.38 -1.17 6.50
C GLN A 92 19.39 -2.68 6.33
N LYS A 93 20.53 -3.33 6.59
CA LYS A 93 20.69 -4.78 6.53
C LYS A 93 21.67 -5.25 7.59
N ASP A 94 21.27 -6.28 8.33
CA ASP A 94 22.10 -6.93 9.35
C ASP A 94 21.76 -8.43 9.47
N ARG A 95 22.14 -9.06 10.59
CA ARG A 95 21.91 -10.49 10.85
C ARG A 95 20.42 -10.85 11.07
N VAL A 96 19.62 -9.91 11.57
CA VAL A 96 18.19 -10.07 11.89
C VAL A 96 17.35 -9.91 10.63
N GLY A 97 17.59 -8.87 9.83
CA GLY A 97 16.81 -8.62 8.63
C GLY A 97 17.33 -7.49 7.75
N GLU A 98 16.51 -7.10 6.78
CA GLU A 98 16.77 -6.09 5.77
C GLU A 98 15.50 -5.28 5.50
N VAL A 99 15.61 -3.95 5.43
CA VAL A 99 14.53 -3.10 4.91
C VAL A 99 14.72 -2.93 3.41
N ARG A 100 13.74 -3.41 2.64
CA ARG A 100 13.67 -3.28 1.19
C ARG A 100 12.67 -2.18 0.84
N THR A 101 13.12 -0.92 0.94
CA THR A 101 12.32 0.30 0.78
C THR A 101 11.21 0.45 1.82
N ASP A 102 10.14 -0.33 1.72
CA ASP A 102 8.92 -0.27 2.54
C ASP A 102 8.53 -1.62 3.16
N LEU A 103 9.34 -2.64 2.95
CA LEU A 103 9.19 -4.00 3.45
C LEU A 103 10.33 -4.35 4.41
N LEU A 104 10.03 -4.72 5.65
CA LEU A 104 11.01 -5.41 6.49
C LEU A 104 10.96 -6.90 6.17
N HIS A 105 12.09 -7.46 5.77
CA HIS A 105 12.30 -8.89 5.52
C HIS A 105 13.29 -9.45 6.55
N LEU A 106 12.87 -10.43 7.34
CA LEU A 106 13.69 -11.08 8.36
C LEU A 106 14.42 -12.29 7.77
N SER A 107 15.64 -12.52 8.24
CA SER A 107 16.44 -13.68 7.85
C SER A 107 15.87 -15.01 8.35
N LYS A 108 15.01 -14.95 9.37
CA LYS A 108 14.25 -16.09 9.95
C LYS A 108 12.89 -15.58 10.41
N PRO A 109 11.85 -16.44 10.43
CA PRO A 109 10.55 -16.04 10.93
C PRO A 109 10.62 -15.42 12.34
N GLY A 110 9.96 -14.27 12.50
CA GLY A 110 9.89 -13.49 13.73
C GLY A 110 8.73 -13.91 14.64
N GLY A 111 8.78 -13.43 15.90
CA GLY A 111 7.70 -13.59 16.88
C GLY A 111 6.79 -12.37 16.88
N SER A 112 7.14 -11.36 17.68
CA SER A 112 6.45 -10.07 17.74
C SER A 112 7.37 -8.93 17.30
N VAL A 113 6.77 -7.76 17.07
CA VAL A 113 7.48 -6.50 16.80
C VAL A 113 7.05 -5.43 17.78
N ASN A 114 7.92 -4.45 18.00
CA ASN A 114 7.53 -3.18 18.61
C ASN A 114 7.43 -2.13 17.50
N ILE A 115 6.41 -1.28 17.54
CA ILE A 115 6.26 -0.16 16.61
C ILE A 115 6.49 1.12 17.39
N ARG A 116 7.28 2.03 16.84
CA ARG A 116 7.52 3.35 17.40
C ARG A 116 7.16 4.41 16.38
N LEU A 117 6.37 5.38 16.84
CA LEU A 117 5.85 6.46 16.01
C LEU A 117 6.24 7.79 16.63
N THR A 118 6.69 8.71 15.79
CA THR A 118 6.89 10.11 16.18
C THR A 118 6.09 10.98 15.23
N LEU A 119 4.89 11.40 15.66
CA LEU A 119 4.01 12.30 14.91
C LEU A 119 4.44 13.74 15.18
N THR A 120 4.76 14.50 14.15
CA THR A 120 5.23 15.89 14.25
C THR A 120 4.32 16.81 13.46
N LYS A 121 4.18 18.05 13.95
CA LYS A 121 3.52 19.11 13.19
C LYS A 121 4.55 19.81 12.32
N ILE A 122 4.32 19.81 11.01
CA ILE A 122 5.14 20.52 10.03
C ILE A 122 4.38 21.75 9.51
N GLY A 123 4.94 22.93 9.72
CA GLY A 123 4.34 24.20 9.29
C GLY A 123 3.04 24.60 10.00
N SER A 124 2.26 25.44 9.34
CA SER A 124 1.00 26.01 9.85
C SER A 124 -0.22 25.14 9.52
N GLY A 125 -1.32 25.35 10.25
CA GLY A 125 -2.59 24.63 10.08
C GLY A 125 -3.06 23.92 11.36
N PRO A 126 -4.17 23.17 11.28
CA PRO A 126 -4.63 22.29 12.36
C PRO A 126 -3.57 21.23 12.71
N ASP A 127 -3.62 20.68 13.92
CA ASP A 127 -2.69 19.62 14.33
C ASP A 127 -2.96 18.32 13.57
N PRO A 128 -1.93 17.61 13.09
CA PRO A 128 -2.11 16.32 12.44
C PRO A 128 -2.58 15.26 13.43
N ALA A 129 -3.36 14.29 12.95
CA ALA A 129 -3.86 13.19 13.77
C ALA A 129 -3.81 11.87 12.99
N LEU A 130 -3.37 10.80 13.64
CA LEU A 130 -3.33 9.47 13.05
C LEU A 130 -4.76 8.89 13.00
N LYS A 131 -5.20 8.46 11.81
CA LYS A 131 -6.54 7.89 11.54
C LYS A 131 -6.54 6.36 11.46
N LEU A 132 -5.42 5.80 11.02
CA LEU A 132 -5.23 4.38 10.78
C LEU A 132 -3.76 4.04 10.96
N LEU A 133 -3.51 2.89 11.58
CA LEU A 133 -2.23 2.21 11.58
C LEU A 133 -2.47 0.72 11.38
N THR A 134 -1.84 0.14 10.38
CA THR A 134 -1.94 -1.30 10.09
C THR A 134 -0.57 -1.90 9.88
N VAL A 135 -0.41 -3.15 10.32
CA VAL A 135 0.78 -3.96 10.10
C VAL A 135 0.35 -5.23 9.36
N CYS A 136 0.82 -5.40 8.14
CA CYS A 136 0.58 -6.59 7.33
C CYS A 136 1.77 -7.54 7.49
N PHE A 137 1.58 -8.62 8.24
CA PHE A 137 2.54 -9.72 8.36
C PHE A 137 2.31 -10.74 7.24
N SER A 138 3.38 -11.38 6.78
CA SER A 138 3.30 -12.47 5.81
C SER A 138 4.44 -13.47 5.95
N ASN A 139 4.15 -14.69 5.52
CA ASN A 139 5.09 -15.80 5.47
C ASN A 139 5.46 -16.08 4.02
N SER A 140 6.63 -15.62 3.59
CA SER A 140 7.08 -15.73 2.20
C SER A 140 7.36 -17.18 1.77
N VAL A 141 7.55 -18.09 2.73
CA VAL A 141 7.82 -19.51 2.49
C VAL A 141 6.60 -20.41 2.73
N ALA A 142 5.48 -19.86 3.22
CA ALA A 142 4.24 -20.61 3.34
C ALA A 142 3.68 -20.94 1.96
N GLY A 143 3.21 -22.19 1.81
CA GLY A 143 2.37 -22.56 0.67
C GLY A 143 1.06 -21.77 0.72
N VAL A 144 0.62 -21.31 -0.45
CA VAL A 144 -0.71 -20.72 -0.63
C VAL A 144 -1.66 -21.77 -1.18
N PRO A 145 -2.94 -21.80 -0.77
CA PRO A 145 -3.86 -22.81 -1.26
C PRO A 145 -4.05 -22.72 -2.78
N ASP A 146 -4.15 -23.87 -3.44
CA ASP A 146 -4.25 -23.99 -4.91
C ASP A 146 -5.68 -23.79 -5.45
N ASP A 147 -6.60 -23.27 -4.64
CA ASP A 147 -7.98 -23.00 -5.07
C ASP A 147 -8.07 -21.66 -5.78
N ASP A 148 -7.91 -21.72 -7.10
CA ASP A 148 -8.10 -20.59 -8.01
C ASP A 148 -9.34 -20.74 -8.92
N THR A 149 -10.31 -21.55 -8.51
CA THR A 149 -11.55 -21.72 -9.28
C THR A 149 -12.36 -20.42 -9.25
N PRO A 150 -12.73 -19.83 -10.40
CA PRO A 150 -13.56 -18.63 -10.42
C PRO A 150 -14.89 -18.83 -9.69
N ALA A 151 -15.22 -17.94 -8.75
CA ALA A 151 -16.44 -18.01 -7.95
C ALA A 151 -17.37 -16.81 -8.16
N ARG A 152 -16.82 -15.62 -8.47
CA ARG A 152 -17.60 -14.42 -8.80
C ARG A 152 -17.09 -13.82 -10.11
N VAL A 153 -17.95 -13.82 -11.13
CA VAL A 153 -17.59 -13.52 -12.53
C VAL A 153 -18.60 -12.58 -13.17
N GLY A 154 -18.19 -11.93 -14.26
CA GLY A 154 -19.06 -11.07 -15.08
C GLY A 154 -19.35 -9.68 -14.49
N LYS A 155 -18.72 -9.30 -13.37
CA LYS A 155 -18.82 -7.95 -12.80
C LYS A 155 -17.58 -7.15 -13.14
N VAL A 156 -17.78 -5.95 -13.68
CA VAL A 156 -16.73 -4.97 -13.98
C VAL A 156 -17.17 -3.61 -13.43
N LEU A 157 -16.33 -3.04 -12.59
CA LEU A 157 -16.45 -1.68 -12.06
C LEU A 157 -15.92 -0.68 -13.09
N GLU A 158 -16.36 0.56 -12.98
CA GLU A 158 -16.05 1.62 -13.94
C GLU A 158 -15.23 2.77 -13.34
N PRO A 159 -14.00 2.53 -12.81
CA PRO A 159 -13.10 3.64 -12.50
C PRO A 159 -12.71 4.39 -13.76
N PRO A 160 -12.39 5.70 -13.65
CA PRO A 160 -11.81 6.45 -14.75
C PRO A 160 -10.55 5.75 -15.26
N GLN A 161 -10.38 5.72 -16.58
CA GLN A 161 -9.25 5.09 -17.25
C GLN A 161 -8.16 6.13 -17.49
N LYS A 162 -7.08 6.10 -16.70
CA LYS A 162 -5.97 7.04 -16.80
C LYS A 162 -4.66 6.31 -17.15
N PRO A 163 -4.07 6.55 -18.34
CA PRO A 163 -2.75 6.02 -18.67
C PRO A 163 -1.66 6.75 -17.85
N GLN A 164 -0.49 6.12 -17.72
CA GLN A 164 0.64 6.70 -16.99
C GLN A 164 1.50 7.67 -17.81
N GLY A 165 1.24 7.86 -19.12
CA GLY A 165 2.11 8.70 -19.95
C GLY A 165 1.44 9.39 -21.14
N PRO A 166 2.21 10.23 -21.88
CA PRO A 166 3.27 11.09 -21.37
C PRO A 166 2.60 12.37 -20.84
N HIS A 167 2.61 12.54 -19.53
CA HIS A 167 2.40 13.86 -18.99
C HIS A 167 3.59 14.72 -19.42
N GLU A 168 3.40 15.61 -20.39
CA GLU A 168 4.47 16.28 -21.14
C GLU A 168 5.63 16.77 -20.26
N PHE A 169 6.85 16.53 -20.75
CA PHE A 169 8.14 17.08 -20.28
C PHE A 169 8.02 18.40 -19.50
N GLY A 170 7.99 18.33 -18.17
CA GLY A 170 7.98 19.56 -17.35
C GLY A 170 6.72 20.42 -17.42
N LYS A 171 5.62 19.97 -18.06
CA LYS A 171 4.35 20.70 -18.17
C LYS A 171 3.21 20.11 -17.34
N LEU A 172 3.52 19.21 -16.43
CA LEU A 172 2.53 18.81 -15.44
C LEU A 172 2.12 20.02 -14.62
N LYS A 173 0.83 20.35 -14.65
CA LYS A 173 0.23 21.23 -13.66
C LYS A 173 0.13 20.45 -12.35
N TYR A 174 1.25 20.31 -11.66
CA TYR A 174 1.24 20.01 -10.23
C TYR A 174 1.26 21.31 -9.44
N ARG A 175 1.12 21.22 -8.13
CA ARG A 175 1.23 22.34 -7.19
C ARG A 175 2.71 22.62 -6.86
N PRO A 176 3.39 23.57 -7.55
CA PRO A 176 4.84 23.77 -7.40
C PRO A 176 5.22 24.26 -5.99
N GLU A 177 4.27 24.80 -5.23
CA GLU A 177 4.48 25.23 -3.85
C GLU A 177 4.64 24.08 -2.85
N ARG A 178 4.51 22.82 -3.29
CA ARG A 178 4.47 21.62 -2.42
C ARG A 178 5.60 20.63 -2.68
N VAL A 179 6.56 21.00 -3.51
CA VAL A 179 7.63 20.11 -3.93
C VAL A 179 8.97 20.56 -3.38
N SER A 180 9.84 19.60 -3.07
CA SER A 180 11.22 19.90 -2.68
C SER A 180 12.08 20.19 -3.91
N PRO A 181 13.23 20.88 -3.78
CA PRO A 181 14.21 21.00 -4.86
C PRO A 181 14.67 19.63 -5.40
N ALA A 182 14.69 18.60 -4.56
CA ALA A 182 15.01 17.23 -4.97
C ALA A 182 13.94 16.64 -5.91
N PHE A 183 12.66 16.85 -5.60
CA PHE A 183 11.55 16.50 -6.50
C PHE A 183 11.68 17.23 -7.84
N GLU A 184 11.90 18.55 -7.82
CA GLU A 184 12.05 19.36 -9.04
C GLU A 184 13.18 18.85 -9.93
N ALA A 185 14.33 18.53 -9.35
CA ALA A 185 15.47 17.99 -10.06
C ALA A 185 15.16 16.60 -10.64
N TRP A 186 14.56 15.71 -9.84
CA TRP A 186 14.14 14.38 -10.29
C TRP A 186 13.14 14.47 -11.44
N PHE A 187 12.09 15.27 -11.27
CA PHE A 187 10.98 15.42 -12.22
C PHE A 187 11.47 15.91 -13.59
N LYS A 188 12.44 16.84 -13.62
CA LYS A 188 13.09 17.30 -14.86
C LYS A 188 14.01 16.26 -15.50
N SER A 189 14.56 15.34 -14.71
CA SER A 189 15.51 14.32 -15.19
C SER A 189 14.86 13.06 -15.75
N VAL A 190 13.63 12.75 -15.33
CA VAL A 190 13.00 11.47 -15.65
C VAL A 190 12.59 11.41 -17.12
N LYS A 191 13.18 10.46 -17.86
CA LYS A 191 12.82 10.14 -19.25
C LYS A 191 11.94 8.88 -19.25
N GLY A 192 10.61 9.06 -19.22
CA GLY A 192 9.63 7.97 -19.27
C GLY A 192 9.28 7.39 -17.90
N ALA A 193 8.70 8.22 -17.03
CA ALA A 193 8.44 7.87 -15.65
C ALA A 193 7.48 6.68 -15.46
N GLN A 194 7.80 5.85 -14.47
CA GLN A 194 6.96 4.74 -14.02
C GLN A 194 5.89 5.25 -13.05
N TYR A 195 4.88 5.95 -13.58
CA TYR A 195 3.75 6.46 -12.79
C TYR A 195 2.63 5.43 -12.57
N CYS A 196 2.90 4.13 -12.71
CA CYS A 196 1.89 3.07 -12.59
C CYS A 196 1.17 3.12 -11.25
N SER A 197 1.90 3.30 -10.13
CA SER A 197 1.31 3.40 -8.80
C SER A 197 0.49 4.68 -8.60
N PRO A 198 1.02 5.90 -8.86
CA PRO A 198 0.23 7.14 -8.81
C PRO A 198 -1.00 7.14 -9.74
N ALA A 199 -0.88 6.59 -10.95
CA ALA A 199 -2.00 6.47 -11.88
C ALA A 199 -3.08 5.52 -11.33
N SER A 200 -2.68 4.38 -10.77
CA SER A 200 -3.60 3.45 -10.11
C SER A 200 -4.32 4.06 -8.91
N ALA A 201 -3.60 4.84 -8.10
CA ALA A 201 -4.19 5.59 -6.99
C ALA A 201 -5.17 6.68 -7.48
N SER A 202 -4.81 7.44 -8.52
CA SER A 202 -5.69 8.44 -9.14
C SER A 202 -6.97 7.81 -9.71
N MET A 203 -6.88 6.67 -10.39
CA MET A 203 -8.05 5.94 -10.91
C MET A 203 -8.96 5.43 -9.77
N THR A 204 -8.35 4.88 -8.70
CA THR A 204 -9.09 4.36 -7.54
C THR A 204 -9.79 5.47 -6.77
N LEU A 205 -9.12 6.60 -6.53
CA LEU A 205 -9.74 7.77 -5.90
C LEU A 205 -10.83 8.38 -6.79
N GLY A 206 -10.61 8.43 -8.11
CA GLY A 206 -11.60 8.90 -9.08
C GLY A 206 -12.89 8.06 -9.09
N PHE A 207 -12.79 6.74 -8.93
CA PHE A 207 -13.96 5.88 -8.75
C PHE A 207 -14.79 6.27 -7.52
N TRP A 208 -14.12 6.48 -6.38
CA TRP A 208 -14.80 6.92 -5.17
C TRP A 208 -15.30 8.36 -5.26
N ALA A 209 -14.63 9.22 -6.03
CA ALA A 209 -15.10 10.58 -6.30
C ALA A 209 -16.49 10.56 -6.94
N GLU A 210 -16.69 9.71 -7.95
CA GLU A 210 -17.98 9.55 -8.63
C GLU A 210 -19.00 8.87 -7.72
N ALA A 211 -18.63 7.72 -7.12
CA ALA A 211 -19.54 6.93 -6.28
C ALA A 211 -20.06 7.69 -5.05
N LEU A 212 -19.22 8.55 -4.46
CA LEU A 212 -19.55 9.33 -3.26
C LEU A 212 -19.99 10.76 -3.57
N LYS A 213 -19.93 11.20 -4.83
CA LYS A 213 -20.13 12.60 -5.25
C LYS A 213 -19.19 13.57 -4.53
N ARG A 214 -17.90 13.19 -4.46
CA ARG A 214 -16.83 13.88 -3.76
C ARG A 214 -15.75 14.34 -4.75
N PRO A 215 -15.93 15.49 -5.43
CA PRO A 215 -15.04 15.94 -6.49
C PRO A 215 -13.59 16.16 -6.00
N GLU A 216 -13.37 16.39 -4.71
CA GLU A 216 -12.03 16.52 -4.14
C GLU A 216 -11.21 15.22 -4.18
N LEU A 217 -11.86 14.06 -4.34
CA LEU A 217 -11.17 12.77 -4.55
C LEU A 217 -10.73 12.59 -6.01
N ALA A 218 -11.25 13.38 -6.96
CA ALA A 218 -10.89 13.29 -8.37
C ALA A 218 -9.54 14.00 -8.64
N VAL A 219 -8.48 13.47 -8.04
CA VAL A 219 -7.11 13.98 -8.19
C VAL A 219 -6.44 13.45 -9.45
N ASP A 220 -5.59 14.26 -10.07
CA ASP A 220 -4.82 13.85 -11.24
C ASP A 220 -3.49 13.21 -10.86
N VAL A 221 -3.00 12.32 -11.74
CA VAL A 221 -1.74 11.60 -11.59
C VAL A 221 -0.59 12.48 -11.08
N PRO A 222 -0.27 13.64 -11.66
CA PRO A 222 0.75 14.57 -11.13
C PRO A 222 0.57 14.99 -9.66
N ASP A 223 -0.65 15.25 -9.21
CA ASP A 223 -0.89 15.62 -7.81
C ASP A 223 -0.67 14.43 -6.89
N VAL A 224 -1.03 13.22 -7.35
CA VAL A 224 -0.68 11.99 -6.64
C VAL A 224 0.83 11.80 -6.60
N VAL A 225 1.54 12.02 -7.70
CA VAL A 225 3.02 11.94 -7.77
C VAL A 225 3.66 12.83 -6.70
N VAL A 226 3.24 14.10 -6.59
CA VAL A 226 3.69 15.00 -5.51
C VAL A 226 3.33 14.46 -4.13
N GLY A 227 2.16 13.88 -3.98
CA GLY A 227 1.65 13.32 -2.73
C GLY A 227 2.35 12.04 -2.24
N VAL A 228 3.04 11.31 -3.13
CA VAL A 228 3.60 9.99 -2.81
C VAL A 228 5.11 9.86 -3.06
N PHE A 229 5.74 10.87 -3.67
CA PHE A 229 7.15 10.81 -4.04
C PHE A 229 8.05 10.46 -2.84
N ASP A 230 9.04 9.60 -3.07
CA ASP A 230 10.01 9.20 -2.07
C ASP A 230 11.39 9.60 -2.58
N GLU A 231 12.07 10.51 -1.87
CA GLU A 231 13.35 11.07 -2.29
C GLU A 231 14.48 10.04 -2.43
N LYS A 232 14.31 8.83 -1.89
CA LYS A 232 15.31 7.75 -1.92
C LYS A 232 14.89 6.55 -2.76
N TYR A 233 13.67 6.53 -3.28
CA TYR A 233 13.19 5.44 -4.13
C TYR A 233 13.35 5.79 -5.62
N PRO A 234 13.93 4.90 -6.46
CA PRO A 234 14.15 5.19 -7.88
C PRO A 234 12.86 5.21 -8.73
N GLY A 235 11.72 4.75 -8.19
CA GLY A 235 10.40 4.83 -8.81
C GLY A 235 9.56 6.01 -8.31
N THR A 236 8.25 5.98 -8.54
CA THR A 236 7.35 7.06 -8.09
C THR A 236 6.49 6.65 -6.90
N GLY A 237 7.07 6.84 -5.71
CA GLY A 237 6.48 6.46 -4.42
C GLY A 237 6.54 4.96 -4.15
N ASN A 238 6.40 4.62 -2.88
CA ASN A 238 6.38 3.24 -2.37
C ASN A 238 4.95 2.87 -1.90
N TRP A 239 4.71 1.63 -1.50
CA TRP A 239 3.37 1.14 -1.17
C TRP A 239 2.73 1.92 0.00
N PRO A 240 3.39 2.12 1.16
CA PRO A 240 2.83 2.92 2.25
C PRO A 240 2.60 4.39 1.90
N PHE A 241 3.44 5.01 1.06
CA PHE A 241 3.27 6.43 0.73
C PHE A 241 2.04 6.65 -0.16
N ASN A 242 1.78 5.73 -1.10
CA ASN A 242 0.55 5.75 -1.89
C ASN A 242 -0.69 5.61 -1.01
N THR A 243 -0.69 4.64 -0.08
CA THR A 243 -1.84 4.43 0.81
C THR A 243 -1.98 5.54 1.86
N ALA A 244 -0.90 6.15 2.33
CA ALA A 244 -0.94 7.34 3.18
C ALA A 244 -1.60 8.53 2.47
N TYR A 245 -1.27 8.75 1.19
CA TYR A 245 -1.90 9.80 0.38
C TYR A 245 -3.38 9.50 0.12
N MET A 246 -3.73 8.29 -0.34
CA MET A 246 -5.13 7.93 -0.60
C MET A 246 -6.01 7.96 0.66
N GLY A 247 -5.44 7.55 1.80
CA GLY A 247 -6.12 7.56 3.09
C GLY A 247 -6.09 8.93 3.79
N SER A 248 -5.44 9.94 3.21
CA SER A 248 -5.39 11.29 3.77
C SER A 248 -6.72 12.03 3.69
N PHE A 249 -7.52 11.72 2.67
CA PHE A 249 -8.81 12.33 2.44
C PHE A 249 -9.78 11.99 3.59
N ASP A 250 -10.63 12.94 3.94
CA ASP A 250 -11.60 12.77 5.04
C ASP A 250 -12.46 11.52 4.80
N LYS A 251 -12.72 10.74 5.86
CA LYS A 251 -13.50 9.49 5.85
C LYS A 251 -13.03 8.41 4.85
N MET A 252 -11.82 8.54 4.29
CA MET A 252 -11.18 7.49 3.51
C MET A 252 -10.22 6.70 4.39
N ARG A 253 -10.08 5.41 4.06
CA ARG A 253 -9.06 4.49 4.59
C ARG A 253 -8.32 3.89 3.42
N ALA A 254 -7.00 3.79 3.56
CA ALA A 254 -6.19 3.04 2.60
C ALA A 254 -4.98 2.39 3.28
N TYR A 255 -4.65 1.19 2.85
CA TYR A 255 -3.54 0.42 3.43
C TYR A 255 -3.07 -0.66 2.46
N THR A 256 -1.82 -1.09 2.64
CA THR A 256 -1.23 -2.20 1.91
C THR A 256 -1.51 -3.49 2.65
N THR A 257 -1.90 -4.52 1.93
CA THR A 257 -2.05 -5.87 2.50
C THR A 257 -1.69 -6.93 1.46
N ARG A 258 -1.66 -8.19 1.88
CA ARG A 258 -1.41 -9.35 1.04
C ARG A 258 -2.54 -10.34 1.22
N LEU A 259 -2.97 -10.96 0.13
CA LEU A 259 -4.05 -11.96 0.13
C LEU A 259 -3.54 -13.27 -0.46
N ALA A 260 -3.99 -14.40 0.07
CA ALA A 260 -3.53 -15.69 -0.44
C ALA A 260 -4.18 -16.07 -1.79
N LYS A 261 -5.43 -15.65 -2.04
CA LYS A 261 -6.27 -16.20 -3.13
C LYS A 261 -6.89 -15.10 -3.99
N ILE A 262 -7.05 -15.39 -5.28
CA ILE A 262 -7.81 -14.52 -6.20
C ILE A 262 -9.29 -14.45 -5.78
N ARG A 263 -9.82 -15.48 -5.13
CA ARG A 263 -11.18 -15.48 -4.57
C ARG A 263 -11.43 -14.32 -3.60
N ASP A 264 -10.42 -13.87 -2.84
CA ASP A 264 -10.56 -12.70 -1.97
C ASP A 264 -10.66 -11.41 -2.78
N LEU A 265 -9.95 -11.33 -3.92
CA LEU A 265 -10.08 -10.23 -4.88
C LEU A 265 -11.47 -10.21 -5.53
N GLU A 266 -11.99 -11.37 -5.92
CA GLU A 266 -13.36 -11.52 -6.42
C GLU A 266 -14.40 -11.02 -5.41
N MET A 267 -14.21 -11.32 -4.11
CA MET A 267 -15.08 -10.82 -3.05
C MET A 267 -15.02 -9.29 -2.90
N LEU A 268 -13.85 -8.68 -3.04
CA LEU A 268 -13.69 -7.21 -3.02
C LEU A 268 -14.40 -6.55 -4.21
N ILE A 269 -14.21 -7.09 -5.41
CA ILE A 269 -14.90 -6.61 -6.63
C ILE A 269 -16.42 -6.77 -6.49
N ASP A 270 -16.89 -7.90 -5.97
CA ASP A 270 -18.31 -8.13 -5.72
C ASP A 270 -18.88 -7.16 -4.68
N ALA A 271 -18.09 -6.77 -3.68
CA ALA A 271 -18.43 -5.70 -2.73
C ALA A 271 -18.32 -4.27 -3.33
N GLY A 272 -17.92 -4.13 -4.59
CA GLY A 272 -17.82 -2.83 -5.28
C GLY A 272 -16.54 -2.06 -4.98
N VAL A 273 -15.48 -2.76 -4.54
CA VAL A 273 -14.19 -2.15 -4.19
C VAL A 273 -13.14 -2.47 -5.25
N PRO A 274 -12.70 -1.51 -6.08
CA PRO A 274 -11.55 -1.71 -6.96
C PRO A 274 -10.27 -1.87 -6.14
N VAL A 275 -9.33 -2.67 -6.65
CA VAL A 275 -8.13 -3.07 -5.92
C VAL A 275 -6.90 -2.76 -6.75
N VAL A 276 -5.89 -2.11 -6.17
CA VAL A 276 -4.59 -1.95 -6.86
C VAL A 276 -3.76 -3.20 -6.58
N CYS A 277 -3.26 -3.86 -7.62
CA CYS A 277 -2.44 -5.07 -7.50
C CYS A 277 -1.01 -4.80 -7.95
N SER A 278 -0.04 -5.27 -7.15
CA SER A 278 1.36 -5.36 -7.56
C SER A 278 1.59 -6.64 -8.35
N VAL A 279 2.24 -6.54 -9.51
CA VAL A 279 2.50 -7.67 -10.40
C VAL A 279 3.88 -7.58 -11.03
N ALA A 280 4.46 -8.72 -11.39
CA ALA A 280 5.57 -8.77 -12.34
C ALA A 280 5.03 -8.69 -13.78
N LEU A 281 5.27 -7.57 -14.47
CA LEU A 281 4.68 -7.27 -15.78
C LEU A 281 5.00 -8.35 -16.83
N ASN A 282 6.23 -8.87 -16.84
CA ASN A 282 6.61 -9.91 -17.79
C ASN A 282 5.78 -11.18 -17.63
N LEU A 283 5.54 -11.61 -16.39
CA LEU A 283 4.70 -12.77 -16.12
C LEU A 283 3.23 -12.51 -16.48
N LEU A 284 2.75 -11.29 -16.24
CA LEU A 284 1.38 -10.89 -16.59
C LEU A 284 1.15 -10.92 -18.11
N LEU A 285 2.18 -10.58 -18.89
CA LEU A 285 2.20 -10.65 -20.34
C LEU A 285 2.59 -12.04 -20.88
N GLU A 286 2.58 -13.07 -20.03
CA GLU A 286 2.87 -14.47 -20.40
C GLU A 286 4.30 -14.68 -20.95
N ASN A 287 5.22 -13.77 -20.67
CA ASN A 287 6.63 -13.94 -20.97
C ASN A 287 7.28 -14.90 -19.96
N LYS A 288 8.34 -15.60 -20.37
CA LYS A 288 8.84 -16.79 -19.66
C LYS A 288 9.48 -16.52 -18.29
N LYS A 289 10.02 -15.32 -18.03
CA LYS A 289 10.73 -15.03 -16.78
C LYS A 289 10.52 -13.58 -16.35
N PRO A 290 10.42 -13.31 -15.03
CA PRO A 290 10.52 -11.95 -14.54
C PRO A 290 11.89 -11.37 -14.87
N ALA A 291 11.97 -10.04 -14.97
CA ALA A 291 13.22 -9.32 -15.19
C ALA A 291 13.42 -8.28 -14.07
N GLY A 292 14.66 -7.91 -13.77
CA GLY A 292 14.92 -6.85 -12.80
C GLY A 292 14.23 -5.55 -13.21
N GLY A 293 13.44 -4.96 -12.31
CA GLY A 293 12.68 -3.75 -12.57
C GLY A 293 11.36 -3.95 -13.34
N ASP A 294 10.82 -5.18 -13.38
CA ASP A 294 9.54 -5.49 -14.02
C ASP A 294 8.30 -5.32 -13.12
N GLY A 295 8.48 -4.76 -11.92
CA GLY A 295 7.38 -4.45 -11.01
C GLY A 295 6.41 -3.44 -11.62
N HIS A 296 5.12 -3.72 -11.54
CA HIS A 296 4.07 -2.91 -12.13
C HIS A 296 2.82 -2.89 -11.26
N LEU A 297 2.07 -1.79 -11.31
CA LEU A 297 0.84 -1.60 -10.55
C LEU A 297 -0.32 -1.44 -11.53
N VAL A 298 -1.37 -2.23 -11.31
CA VAL A 298 -2.60 -2.26 -12.13
C VAL A 298 -3.83 -2.20 -11.23
N VAL A 299 -4.93 -1.62 -11.71
CA VAL A 299 -6.19 -1.57 -10.94
C VAL A 299 -7.08 -2.72 -11.39
N LEU A 300 -7.30 -3.71 -10.54
CA LEU A 300 -8.33 -4.73 -10.75
C LEU A 300 -9.69 -4.07 -10.62
N VAL A 301 -10.48 -4.19 -11.68
CA VAL A 301 -11.81 -3.59 -11.77
C VAL A 301 -12.89 -4.64 -11.92
N GLY A 302 -12.55 -5.88 -12.23
CA GLY A 302 -13.57 -6.88 -12.51
C GLY A 302 -13.04 -8.26 -12.83
N PHE A 303 -13.97 -9.14 -13.12
CA PHE A 303 -13.71 -10.44 -13.75
C PHE A 303 -14.69 -10.61 -14.91
N ASP A 304 -14.20 -11.09 -16.05
CA ASP A 304 -15.05 -11.42 -17.19
C ASP A 304 -15.92 -12.67 -16.89
N LYS A 305 -16.77 -13.08 -17.83
CA LYS A 305 -17.65 -14.26 -17.66
C LYS A 305 -16.90 -15.58 -17.54
N ALA A 306 -15.65 -15.65 -18.01
CA ALA A 306 -14.77 -16.81 -17.90
C ALA A 306 -13.94 -16.80 -16.60
N GLY A 307 -14.06 -15.74 -15.79
CA GLY A 307 -13.28 -15.57 -14.56
C GLY A 307 -11.88 -15.03 -14.77
N ASN A 308 -11.58 -14.47 -15.94
CA ASN A 308 -10.34 -13.76 -16.17
C ASN A 308 -10.40 -12.35 -15.57
N PRO A 309 -9.36 -11.91 -14.87
CA PRO A 309 -9.35 -10.59 -14.26
C PRO A 309 -9.29 -9.47 -15.31
N VAL A 310 -10.14 -8.47 -15.12
CA VAL A 310 -10.22 -7.24 -15.90
C VAL A 310 -9.54 -6.13 -15.12
N PHE A 311 -8.55 -5.48 -15.73
CA PHE A 311 -7.76 -4.43 -15.14
C PHE A 311 -7.87 -3.13 -15.94
N ASN A 312 -7.78 -2.00 -15.24
CA ASN A 312 -7.26 -0.77 -15.83
C ASN A 312 -5.73 -0.77 -15.64
N ASP A 313 -4.99 -0.93 -16.73
CA ASP A 313 -3.53 -1.00 -16.77
C ASP A 313 -2.94 0.35 -17.21
N PRO A 314 -2.30 1.10 -16.29
CA PRO A 314 -1.78 2.42 -16.60
C PRO A 314 -0.53 2.37 -17.50
N GLY A 315 0.10 1.20 -17.68
CA GLY A 315 1.25 1.02 -18.58
C GLY A 315 0.90 1.11 -20.07
N LYS A 316 -0.39 1.17 -20.42
CA LYS A 316 -0.90 1.27 -21.78
C LYS A 316 -1.42 2.68 -22.05
N GLN A 317 -1.07 3.25 -23.21
CA GLN A 317 -1.55 4.58 -23.62
C GLN A 317 -2.92 4.49 -24.28
N ASP A 318 -3.08 3.53 -25.18
CA ASP A 318 -4.32 3.09 -25.78
C ASP A 318 -4.87 1.86 -25.04
N GLN A 319 -6.20 1.77 -24.91
CA GLN A 319 -6.85 0.63 -24.26
C GLN A 319 -6.36 0.34 -22.83
N VAL A 320 -6.48 1.34 -21.94
CA VAL A 320 -6.17 1.19 -20.51
C VAL A 320 -6.90 0.00 -19.90
N ARG A 321 -8.17 -0.23 -20.23
CA ARG A 321 -8.88 -1.45 -19.81
C ARG A 321 -8.46 -2.67 -20.63
N ARG A 322 -8.02 -3.73 -19.92
CA ARG A 322 -7.65 -5.02 -20.52
C ARG A 322 -8.06 -6.19 -19.64
N THR A 323 -8.33 -7.32 -20.28
CA THR A 323 -8.48 -8.61 -19.61
C THR A 323 -7.18 -9.39 -19.73
N TYR A 324 -6.69 -9.97 -18.64
CA TYR A 324 -5.50 -10.81 -18.60
C TYR A 324 -5.87 -12.26 -18.31
N ASN A 325 -5.07 -13.21 -18.82
CA ASN A 325 -5.25 -14.62 -18.46
C ASN A 325 -5.13 -14.79 -16.92
N ARG A 326 -6.08 -15.48 -16.32
CA ARG A 326 -6.14 -15.67 -14.86
C ARG A 326 -4.89 -16.32 -14.28
N GLU A 327 -4.39 -17.36 -14.93
CA GLU A 327 -3.19 -18.10 -14.49
C GLU A 327 -1.93 -17.25 -14.65
N ALA A 328 -1.84 -16.46 -15.72
CA ALA A 328 -0.75 -15.49 -15.90
C ALA A 328 -0.76 -14.44 -14.78
N PHE A 329 -1.94 -13.90 -14.44
CA PHE A 329 -2.10 -12.99 -13.30
C PHE A 329 -1.74 -13.67 -11.97
N ARG A 330 -2.17 -14.91 -11.72
CA ARG A 330 -1.83 -15.66 -10.51
C ARG A 330 -0.32 -15.76 -10.30
N LYS A 331 0.43 -16.08 -11.37
CA LYS A 331 1.91 -16.14 -11.34
C LYS A 331 2.52 -14.75 -11.12
N ALA A 332 2.05 -13.75 -11.86
CA ALA A 332 2.57 -12.39 -11.80
C ALA A 332 2.37 -11.73 -10.42
N TRP A 333 1.18 -11.89 -9.85
CA TRP A 333 0.82 -11.41 -8.51
C TRP A 333 1.54 -12.20 -7.42
N GLY A 334 1.67 -13.52 -7.58
CA GLY A 334 2.46 -14.38 -6.70
C GLY A 334 3.92 -13.93 -6.60
N ASN A 335 4.54 -13.54 -7.72
CA ASN A 335 5.92 -13.04 -7.75
C ASN A 335 6.09 -11.71 -6.99
N SER A 336 5.03 -10.92 -6.83
CA SER A 336 5.04 -9.67 -6.05
C SER A 336 4.62 -9.85 -4.58
N GLY A 337 4.66 -11.10 -4.07
CA GLY A 337 4.20 -11.41 -2.72
C GLY A 337 2.71 -11.20 -2.52
N ARG A 338 1.92 -11.30 -3.60
CA ARG A 338 0.46 -11.13 -3.59
C ARG A 338 -0.01 -9.82 -2.96
N THR A 339 0.79 -8.77 -3.15
CA THR A 339 0.59 -7.46 -2.54
C THR A 339 -0.49 -6.67 -3.26
N ILE A 340 -1.35 -6.00 -2.48
CA ILE A 340 -2.39 -5.10 -2.96
C ILE A 340 -2.46 -3.82 -2.15
N TYR A 341 -3.06 -2.77 -2.74
CA TYR A 341 -3.62 -1.65 -1.99
C TYR A 341 -5.13 -1.78 -1.97
N ILE A 342 -5.71 -1.47 -0.82
CA ILE A 342 -7.13 -1.23 -0.69
C ILE A 342 -7.30 0.24 -0.33
N CYS A 343 -8.22 0.93 -1.02
CA CYS A 343 -8.71 2.24 -0.63
C CYS A 343 -10.24 2.24 -0.70
N HIS A 344 -10.89 2.64 0.38
CA HIS A 344 -12.35 2.67 0.46
C HIS A 344 -12.81 3.73 1.47
N PRO A 345 -14.04 4.24 1.35
CA PRO A 345 -14.64 5.06 2.40
C PRO A 345 -14.93 4.23 3.64
N GLU A 346 -14.87 4.83 4.82
CA GLU A 346 -15.19 4.20 6.11
C GLU A 346 -16.62 3.64 6.16
N SER A 347 -17.53 4.16 5.32
CA SER A 347 -18.91 3.68 5.19
C SER A 347 -19.03 2.33 4.47
N VAL A 348 -18.01 1.92 3.71
CA VAL A 348 -17.99 0.62 3.01
C VAL A 348 -17.41 -0.43 3.94
N LYS A 349 -18.23 -1.44 4.27
CA LYS A 349 -17.80 -2.62 5.00
C LYS A 349 -17.16 -3.61 4.03
N LEU A 350 -15.89 -3.90 4.24
CA LEU A 350 -15.18 -4.90 3.46
C LEU A 350 -15.70 -6.31 3.79
N PRO A 351 -15.72 -7.23 2.81
CA PRO A 351 -16.08 -8.62 3.06
C PRO A 351 -15.05 -9.29 3.98
N LYS A 352 -15.45 -10.36 4.67
CA LYS A 352 -14.52 -11.19 5.45
C LYS A 352 -13.64 -11.97 4.48
N LEU A 353 -12.38 -11.55 4.33
CA LEU A 353 -11.40 -12.22 3.48
C LEU A 353 -10.85 -13.48 4.16
N SER A 354 -10.29 -14.39 3.37
CA SER A 354 -9.81 -15.68 3.88
C SER A 354 -8.63 -15.56 4.85
N GLU A 355 -7.83 -14.50 4.74
CA GLU A 355 -6.77 -14.16 5.69
C GLU A 355 -7.34 -13.27 6.81
N ALA A 356 -6.99 -13.59 8.06
CA ALA A 356 -7.55 -12.95 9.24
C ALA A 356 -7.12 -11.48 9.29
N SER A 357 -8.06 -10.56 9.07
CA SER A 357 -7.93 -9.22 9.65
C SER A 357 -8.30 -9.36 11.12
N VAL A 358 -7.30 -9.28 12.00
CA VAL A 358 -7.57 -9.16 13.43
C VAL A 358 -7.51 -7.66 13.74
N LEU A 359 -8.68 -7.09 13.99
CA LEU A 359 -8.76 -5.82 14.68
C LEU A 359 -8.32 -6.09 16.12
N VAL A 360 -7.18 -5.54 16.53
CA VAL A 360 -6.82 -5.47 17.94
C VAL A 360 -7.43 -4.14 18.40
N ASP A 361 -8.64 -4.22 18.96
CA ASP A 361 -9.31 -3.10 19.60
C ASP A 361 -8.64 -2.76 20.95
#